data_AF-A0A2C9VJC9-F1
#
_entry.id   AF-A0A2C9VJC9-F1
#
_cell.length_a   1.000
_cell.length_b   1.000
_cell.length_c   1.000
_cell.angle_alpha   90.00
_cell.angle_beta   90.00
_cell.angle_gamma   90.00
#
_symmetry.space_group_name_H-M   'P 1'
#
loop_
_entity.id
_entity.type
_entity.pdbx_description
1 polymer ?
#
loop_
_entity_poly.entity_id
_entity_poly.type
_entity_poly.pdbx_seq_one_letter_code
_entity_poly.pdbx_strand_id
1 'polypeptide(L)'
;MASPVNITDEPLSPSGRLFLQPEMNTIIHCALGVKNSMDVDAIKSAIKNSILAKHPRFCSLLVHDKNGLEHWRRTEVDFDKHIIFVGNPTATITTAKEAEKMVNDYIADLSVSSPLSMDKPLWEIHIMWEPRCAIFRLHHAIGDGIELMSMLVGSCRKVEDPEAIPSLDTVNGKNWRGSGRKWKDCRGILMGLLKMVLLNLVFCLELVLRSLWVGDRKTVISGGDGVELWPRKVATAHFLMEDMKVVKKAIANAVKFERRLSSC
;
A
#
# COMPACT_ATOMS: atom_id res chain seq x y z
N MET A 1 -12.63 30.65 -23.52
CA MET A 1 -11.54 30.77 -22.53
C MET A 1 -11.99 30.02 -21.28
N ALA A 2 -11.40 28.85 -21.02
CA ALA A 2 -11.72 28.09 -19.81
C ALA A 2 -11.14 28.83 -18.61
N SER A 3 -11.94 29.03 -17.57
CA SER A 3 -11.48 29.61 -16.30
C SER A 3 -10.30 28.81 -15.76
N PRO A 4 -9.27 29.45 -15.17
CA PRO A 4 -8.22 28.72 -14.50
C PRO A 4 -8.86 27.98 -13.33
N VAL A 5 -8.88 26.64 -13.41
CA VAL A 5 -9.21 25.81 -12.25
C VAL A 5 -8.20 26.20 -11.19
N ASN A 6 -8.68 26.79 -10.10
CA ASN A 6 -7.85 27.18 -8.98
C ASN A 6 -7.45 25.88 -8.26
N ILE A 7 -6.39 25.24 -8.76
CA ILE A 7 -5.86 24.00 -8.17
C ILE A 7 -5.19 24.44 -6.86
N THR A 8 -5.91 24.28 -5.76
CA THR A 8 -5.37 24.52 -4.43
C THR A 8 -4.40 23.40 -4.10
N ASP A 9 -3.14 23.76 -3.89
CA ASP A 9 -2.13 22.84 -3.37
C ASP A 9 -2.56 22.36 -1.97
N GLU A 10 -2.49 21.05 -1.76
CA GLU A 10 -2.83 20.42 -0.48
C GLU A 10 -1.55 20.12 0.31
N PRO A 11 -1.50 20.39 1.63
CA PRO A 11 -0.32 20.08 2.41
C PRO A 11 -0.13 18.57 2.55
N LEU A 12 1.13 18.13 2.69
CA LEU A 12 1.42 16.74 3.00
C LEU A 12 1.01 16.38 4.43
N SER A 13 0.59 15.13 4.62
CA SER A 13 0.42 14.57 5.95
C SER A 13 1.78 14.45 6.66
N PRO A 14 1.81 14.49 8.02
CA PRO A 14 3.06 14.30 8.77
C PRO A 14 3.78 12.99 8.42
N SER A 15 3.02 11.90 8.20
CA SER A 15 3.58 10.62 7.76
C SER A 15 4.12 10.69 6.33
N GLY A 16 3.42 11.36 5.42
CA GLY A 16 3.88 11.55 4.04
C GLY A 16 5.23 12.28 3.99
N ARG A 17 5.39 13.33 4.82
CA ARG A 17 6.67 14.06 4.93
C ARG A 17 7.77 13.21 5.53
N LEU A 18 7.48 12.39 6.54
CA LEU A 18 8.43 11.46 7.12
C LEU A 18 8.98 10.49 6.05
N PHE A 19 8.11 9.90 5.24
CA PHE A 19 8.53 8.95 4.21
C PHE A 19 9.27 9.59 3.04
N LEU A 20 9.20 10.91 2.85
CA LEU A 20 9.98 11.62 1.84
C LEU A 20 11.41 11.91 2.27
N GLN A 21 11.73 11.76 3.56
CA GLN A 21 13.11 11.93 4.01
C GLN A 21 14.01 10.88 3.33
N PRO A 22 15.22 11.24 2.89
CA PRO A 22 16.14 10.31 2.21
C PRO A 22 16.36 9.00 2.97
N GLU A 23 16.41 9.07 4.30
CA GLU A 23 16.63 7.94 5.20
C GLU A 23 15.41 7.01 5.30
N MET A 24 14.22 7.51 4.97
CA MET A 24 12.93 6.83 5.11
C MET A 24 12.19 6.68 3.78
N ASN A 25 12.87 6.92 2.66
CA ASN A 25 12.32 6.80 1.30
C ASN A 25 11.86 5.36 1.03
N THR A 26 10.57 5.13 1.25
CA THR A 26 9.98 3.80 1.26
C THR A 26 9.12 3.62 0.02
N ILE A 27 9.42 2.59 -0.75
CA ILE A 27 8.67 2.20 -1.95
C ILE A 27 7.93 0.88 -1.68
N ILE A 28 6.64 0.87 -1.98
CA ILE A 28 5.78 -0.31 -1.93
C ILE A 28 5.78 -0.96 -3.31
N HIS A 29 6.16 -2.24 -3.35
CA HIS A 29 6.04 -3.08 -4.54
C HIS A 29 4.88 -4.07 -4.35
N CYS A 30 3.97 -4.13 -5.31
CA CYS A 30 2.86 -5.08 -5.33
C CYS A 30 2.79 -5.78 -6.68
N ALA A 31 2.95 -7.11 -6.70
CA ALA A 31 2.86 -7.91 -7.92
C ALA A 31 1.49 -8.59 -8.01
N LEU A 32 0.83 -8.45 -9.17
CA LEU A 32 -0.45 -9.09 -9.49
C LEU A 32 -0.30 -9.97 -10.72
N GLY A 33 -0.41 -11.29 -10.53
CA GLY A 33 -0.43 -12.26 -11.62
C GLY A 33 -1.79 -12.27 -12.33
N VAL A 34 -1.79 -12.36 -13.66
CA VAL A 34 -3.00 -12.41 -14.48
C VAL A 34 -3.05 -13.71 -15.29
N LYS A 35 -4.24 -14.33 -15.36
CA LYS A 35 -4.44 -15.59 -16.08
C LYS A 35 -4.54 -15.39 -17.60
N ASN A 36 -5.26 -14.36 -18.02
CA ASN A 36 -5.58 -14.09 -19.42
C ASN A 36 -4.46 -13.31 -20.12
N SER A 37 -4.44 -13.33 -21.45
CA SER A 37 -3.54 -12.49 -22.23
C SER A 37 -3.78 -11.02 -21.95
N MET A 38 -2.69 -10.27 -21.93
CA MET A 38 -2.67 -8.84 -21.68
C MET A 38 -2.75 -8.11 -23.03
N ASP A 39 -3.85 -7.43 -23.34
CA ASP A 39 -3.88 -6.48 -24.45
C ASP A 39 -3.45 -5.09 -23.93
N VAL A 40 -2.47 -4.47 -24.59
CA VAL A 40 -1.91 -3.16 -24.18
C VAL A 40 -2.99 -2.11 -24.13
N ASP A 41 -3.80 -2.01 -25.18
CA ASP A 41 -4.78 -0.96 -25.32
C ASP A 41 -5.94 -1.15 -24.35
N ALA A 42 -6.40 -2.40 -24.18
CA ALA A 42 -7.37 -2.76 -23.16
C ALA A 42 -6.85 -2.44 -21.74
N ILE A 43 -5.59 -2.74 -21.42
CA ILE A 43 -5.02 -2.47 -20.09
C ILE A 43 -4.90 -0.96 -19.85
N LYS A 44 -4.37 -0.21 -20.82
CA LYS A 44 -4.30 1.26 -20.71
C LYS A 44 -5.69 1.86 -20.52
N SER A 45 -6.68 1.39 -21.29
CA SER A 45 -8.07 1.83 -21.15
C SER A 45 -8.66 1.46 -19.79
N ALA A 46 -8.42 0.25 -19.30
CA ALA A 46 -8.88 -0.21 -17.99
C ALA A 46 -8.28 0.63 -16.85
N ILE A 47 -6.97 0.91 -16.89
CA ILE A 47 -6.29 1.74 -15.89
C ILE A 47 -6.82 3.18 -15.93
N LYS A 48 -6.97 3.78 -17.13
CA LYS A 48 -7.53 5.13 -17.31
C LYS A 48 -8.95 5.27 -16.75
N ASN A 49 -9.74 4.20 -16.80
CA ASN A 49 -11.11 4.19 -16.29
C ASN A 49 -11.25 3.70 -14.83
N SER A 50 -10.16 3.19 -14.24
CA SER A 50 -10.13 2.60 -12.90
C SER A 50 -10.22 3.63 -11.77
N ILE A 51 -10.28 3.13 -10.52
CA ILE A 51 -10.24 3.98 -9.33
C ILE A 51 -8.90 4.72 -9.22
N LEU A 52 -7.80 4.12 -9.71
CA LEU A 52 -6.47 4.74 -9.72
C LEU A 52 -6.49 6.11 -10.39
N ALA A 53 -7.08 6.20 -11.58
CA ALA A 53 -7.17 7.41 -12.38
C ALA A 53 -8.11 8.48 -11.80
N LYS A 54 -8.96 8.10 -10.84
CA LYS A 54 -9.95 8.99 -10.22
C LYS A 54 -9.49 9.45 -8.84
N HIS A 55 -8.69 8.63 -8.16
CA HIS A 55 -8.28 8.84 -6.79
C HIS A 55 -7.33 10.06 -6.67
N PRO A 56 -7.66 11.09 -5.85
CA PRO A 56 -6.88 12.32 -5.77
C PRO A 56 -5.38 12.12 -5.58
N ARG A 57 -4.99 11.26 -4.62
CA ARG A 57 -3.57 10.99 -4.31
C ARG A 57 -2.74 10.44 -5.49
N PHE A 58 -3.37 9.71 -6.40
CA PHE A 58 -2.69 9.16 -7.59
C PHE A 58 -2.63 10.16 -8.75
N CYS A 59 -3.43 11.23 -8.67
CA CYS A 59 -3.43 12.34 -9.61
C CYS A 59 -2.75 13.58 -9.04
N SER A 60 -1.91 13.43 -8.01
CA SER A 60 -1.21 14.54 -7.37
C SER A 60 0.30 14.44 -7.60
N LEU A 61 0.87 15.57 -8.01
CA LEU A 61 2.30 15.79 -8.16
C LEU A 61 2.87 16.33 -6.84
N LEU A 62 4.04 15.85 -6.44
CA LEU A 62 4.77 16.42 -5.32
C LEU A 62 5.48 17.70 -5.78
N VAL A 63 5.14 18.83 -5.18
CA VAL A 63 5.72 20.13 -5.50
C VAL A 63 6.30 20.79 -4.26
N HIS A 64 7.33 21.61 -4.45
CA HIS A 64 7.90 22.42 -3.38
C HIS A 64 7.45 23.86 -3.56
N ASP A 65 7.02 24.49 -2.47
CA ASP A 65 6.74 25.93 -2.48
C ASP A 65 8.03 26.75 -2.41
N LYS A 66 7.88 28.08 -2.51
CA LYS A 66 8.98 29.04 -2.39
C LYS A 66 9.72 29.01 -1.04
N ASN A 67 9.11 28.41 -0.01
CA ASN A 67 9.68 28.25 1.32
C ASN A 67 10.30 26.85 1.52
N GLY A 68 10.27 26.00 0.49
CA GLY A 68 10.77 24.62 0.54
C GLY A 68 9.81 23.63 1.20
N LEU A 69 8.57 24.01 1.49
CA LEU A 69 7.57 23.08 2.03
C LEU A 69 6.97 22.24 0.90
N GLU A 70 6.74 20.97 1.20
CA GLU A 70 6.17 20.01 0.27
C GLU A 70 4.64 20.13 0.23
N HIS A 71 4.07 20.13 -0.98
CA HIS A 71 2.62 20.12 -1.21
C HIS A 71 2.25 19.14 -2.32
N TRP A 72 1.01 18.67 -2.29
CA TRP A 72 0.38 17.91 -3.36
C TRP A 72 -0.38 18.84 -4.28
N ARG A 73 -0.03 18.83 -5.57
CA ARG A 73 -0.74 19.56 -6.61
C ARG A 73 -1.47 18.60 -7.52
N ARG A 74 -2.79 18.74 -7.64
CA ARG A 74 -3.55 17.92 -8.58
C ARG A 74 -3.14 18.21 -10.03
N THR A 75 -2.88 17.16 -10.79
CA THR A 75 -2.47 17.21 -12.19
C THR A 75 -3.23 16.17 -13.02
N GLU A 76 -3.29 16.39 -14.33
CA GLU A 76 -3.63 15.33 -15.27
C GLU A 76 -2.47 14.34 -15.35
N VAL A 77 -2.80 13.05 -15.39
CA VAL A 77 -1.81 11.96 -15.38
C VAL A 77 -1.52 11.53 -16.81
N ASP A 78 -0.25 11.60 -17.19
CA ASP A 78 0.25 11.04 -18.45
C ASP A 78 0.55 9.54 -18.29
N PHE A 79 -0.46 8.70 -18.52
CA PHE A 79 -0.36 7.24 -18.32
C PHE A 79 0.78 6.58 -19.11
N ASP A 80 1.21 7.14 -20.23
CA ASP A 80 2.29 6.57 -21.04
C ASP A 80 3.65 6.70 -20.34
N LYS A 81 3.80 7.66 -19.41
CA LYS A 81 4.99 7.79 -18.55
C LYS A 81 4.95 6.91 -17.30
N HIS A 82 3.77 6.40 -16.92
CA HIS A 82 3.59 5.58 -15.72
C HIS A 82 3.50 4.08 -16.03
N ILE A 83 3.04 3.71 -17.22
CA ILE A 83 2.87 2.31 -17.64
C ILE A 83 4.10 1.88 -18.43
N ILE A 84 4.92 1.03 -17.82
CA ILE A 84 6.18 0.55 -18.38
C ILE A 84 6.00 -0.91 -18.79
N PHE A 85 6.24 -1.23 -20.06
CA PHE A 85 6.20 -2.61 -20.55
C PHE A 85 7.57 -3.24 -20.43
N VAL A 86 7.61 -4.44 -19.85
CA VAL A 86 8.84 -5.15 -19.49
C VAL A 86 8.86 -6.52 -20.13
N GLY A 87 10.02 -6.88 -20.66
CA GLY A 87 10.25 -8.17 -21.30
C GLY A 87 9.81 -8.22 -22.77
N ASN A 88 10.02 -9.39 -23.38
CA ASN A 88 9.68 -9.63 -24.77
C ASN A 88 8.37 -10.45 -24.84
N PRO A 89 7.35 -10.04 -25.62
CA PRO A 89 6.11 -10.80 -25.83
C PRO A 89 6.34 -12.23 -26.35
N THR A 90 7.51 -12.48 -26.94
CA THR A 90 7.90 -13.77 -27.55
C THR A 90 8.66 -14.68 -26.59
N ALA A 91 9.01 -14.21 -25.39
CA ALA A 91 9.73 -15.01 -24.42
C ALA A 91 8.79 -16.06 -23.82
N THR A 92 9.07 -17.34 -24.06
CA THR A 92 8.31 -18.45 -23.46
C THR A 92 8.96 -18.87 -22.15
N ILE A 93 8.20 -18.79 -21.06
CA ILE A 93 8.58 -19.36 -19.77
C ILE A 93 8.12 -20.81 -19.72
N THR A 94 9.01 -21.71 -19.31
CA THR A 94 8.74 -23.14 -19.36
C THR A 94 8.21 -23.68 -18.03
N THR A 95 8.49 -22.99 -16.91
CA THR A 95 8.05 -23.44 -15.58
C THR A 95 7.55 -22.31 -14.68
N ALA A 96 6.67 -22.65 -13.72
CA ALA A 96 6.19 -21.70 -12.70
C ALA A 96 7.33 -21.14 -11.82
N LYS A 97 8.37 -21.95 -11.59
CA LYS A 97 9.55 -21.53 -10.81
C LYS A 97 10.39 -20.49 -11.53
N GLU A 98 10.52 -20.61 -12.86
CA GLU A 98 11.18 -19.59 -13.68
C GLU A 98 10.39 -18.29 -13.70
N ALA A 99 9.06 -18.37 -13.82
CA ALA A 99 8.17 -17.22 -13.70
C ALA A 99 8.36 -16.49 -12.38
N GLU A 100 8.28 -17.21 -11.26
CA GLU A 100 8.50 -16.63 -9.94
C GLU A 100 9.90 -16.01 -9.80
N LYS A 101 10.94 -16.72 -10.24
CA LYS A 101 12.31 -16.20 -10.18
C LYS A 101 12.43 -14.89 -10.97
N MET A 102 11.83 -14.82 -12.17
CA MET A 102 11.87 -13.62 -12.99
C MET A 102 11.17 -12.43 -12.34
N VAL A 103 10.00 -12.65 -11.73
CA VAL A 103 9.28 -11.60 -10.96
C VAL A 103 10.11 -11.16 -9.76
N ASN A 104 10.66 -12.09 -8.99
CA ASN A 104 11.47 -11.80 -7.81
C ASN A 104 12.74 -11.03 -8.15
N ASP A 105 13.47 -11.45 -9.20
CA ASP A 105 14.66 -10.76 -9.68
C ASP A 105 14.33 -9.35 -10.17
N TYR A 106 13.18 -9.17 -10.83
CA TYR A 106 12.75 -7.85 -11.30
C TYR A 106 12.37 -6.92 -10.14
N ILE A 107 11.60 -7.39 -9.15
CA ILE A 107 11.28 -6.60 -7.95
C ILE A 107 12.55 -6.29 -7.14
N ALA A 108 13.49 -7.23 -7.08
CA ALA A 108 14.78 -7.01 -6.43
C ALA A 108 15.58 -5.88 -7.09
N ASP A 109 15.62 -5.85 -8.42
CA ASP A 109 16.25 -4.76 -9.20
C ASP A 109 15.53 -3.43 -8.97
N LEU A 110 14.19 -3.41 -9.03
CA LEU A 110 13.39 -2.21 -8.74
C LEU A 110 13.64 -1.65 -7.33
N SER A 111 13.95 -2.52 -6.38
CA SER A 111 14.21 -2.14 -4.98
C SER A 111 15.54 -1.41 -4.78
N VAL A 112 16.49 -1.49 -5.72
CA VAL A 112 17.77 -0.76 -5.71
C VAL A 112 17.88 0.25 -6.85
N SER A 113 16.92 0.26 -7.76
CA SER A 113 16.86 1.18 -8.88
C SER A 113 16.71 2.64 -8.45
N SER A 114 16.89 3.57 -9.41
CA SER A 114 16.75 5.00 -9.18
C SER A 114 15.41 5.34 -8.52
N PRO A 115 15.36 6.35 -7.63
CA PRO A 115 14.12 6.84 -7.03
C PRO A 115 13.06 7.19 -8.10
N LEU A 116 11.80 7.18 -7.69
CA LEU A 116 10.71 7.66 -8.54
C LEU A 116 10.95 9.12 -8.91
N SER A 117 10.77 9.46 -10.19
CA SER A 117 10.87 10.84 -10.66
C SER A 117 9.79 11.70 -9.99
N MET A 118 10.21 12.87 -9.50
CA MET A 118 9.32 13.87 -8.90
C MET A 118 8.57 14.71 -9.94
N ASP A 119 8.84 14.51 -11.24
CA ASP A 119 8.20 15.26 -12.34
C ASP A 119 6.83 14.67 -12.74
N LYS A 120 6.46 13.55 -12.12
CA LYS A 120 5.19 12.86 -12.30
C LYS A 120 4.69 12.35 -10.94
N PRO A 121 3.39 12.04 -10.80
CA PRO A 121 2.88 11.37 -9.60
C PRO A 121 3.74 10.16 -9.19
N LEU A 122 3.98 9.95 -7.90
CA LEU A 122 5.00 9.01 -7.39
C LEU A 122 4.54 7.54 -7.41
N TRP A 123 4.16 7.05 -8.58
CA TRP A 123 3.82 5.65 -8.82
C TRP A 123 4.11 5.24 -10.26
N GLU A 124 4.37 3.95 -10.47
CA GLU A 124 4.60 3.32 -11.78
C GLU A 124 3.91 1.94 -11.80
N ILE A 125 3.50 1.50 -12.98
CA ILE A 125 2.96 0.15 -13.21
C ILE A 125 3.82 -0.51 -14.28
N HIS A 126 4.49 -1.58 -13.90
CA HIS A 126 5.36 -2.36 -14.76
C HIS A 126 4.59 -3.60 -15.22
N ILE A 127 4.28 -3.68 -16.50
CA ILE A 127 3.54 -4.80 -17.10
C ILE A 127 4.53 -5.75 -17.74
N MET A 128 4.59 -6.97 -17.21
CA MET A 128 5.40 -8.07 -17.74
C MET A 128 4.56 -8.95 -18.67
N TRP A 129 5.08 -9.21 -19.86
CA TRP A 129 4.45 -10.07 -20.86
C TRP A 129 4.47 -11.53 -20.46
N GLU A 130 5.66 -12.01 -20.09
CA GLU A 130 5.86 -13.32 -19.52
C GLU A 130 6.89 -13.19 -18.38
N PRO A 131 6.55 -13.58 -17.15
CA PRO A 131 5.25 -14.08 -16.74
C PRO A 131 4.22 -12.94 -16.70
N ARG A 132 2.96 -13.26 -17.00
CA ARG A 132 1.86 -12.28 -17.04
C ARG A 132 1.61 -11.69 -15.67
N CYS A 133 2.21 -10.53 -15.42
CA CYS A 133 2.21 -9.89 -14.12
C CYS A 133 2.20 -8.37 -14.28
N ALA A 134 1.44 -7.69 -13.43
CA ALA A 134 1.52 -6.25 -13.25
C ALA A 134 2.17 -5.95 -11.89
N ILE A 135 3.28 -5.22 -11.91
CA ILE A 135 4.02 -4.81 -10.71
C ILE A 135 3.79 -3.33 -10.49
N PHE A 136 3.08 -3.01 -9.43
CA PHE A 136 2.89 -1.65 -8.97
C PHE A 136 4.09 -1.25 -8.12
N ARG A 137 4.63 -0.08 -8.40
CA ARG A 137 5.71 0.55 -7.66
C ARG A 137 5.23 1.91 -7.19
N LEU A 138 5.07 2.11 -5.88
CA LEU A 138 4.47 3.33 -5.33
C LEU A 138 5.31 3.89 -4.19
N HIS A 139 5.41 5.20 -4.11
CA HIS A 139 5.98 5.84 -2.93
C HIS A 139 5.00 5.78 -1.76
N HIS A 140 5.48 5.42 -0.57
CA HIS A 140 4.67 5.28 0.65
C HIS A 140 4.00 6.60 1.12
N ALA A 141 4.40 7.75 0.55
CA ALA A 141 3.79 9.04 0.82
C ALA A 141 2.41 9.18 0.17
N ILE A 142 2.12 8.39 -0.88
CA ILE A 142 0.81 8.37 -1.56
C ILE A 142 -0.20 7.54 -0.77
N GLY A 143 0.25 6.45 -0.17
CA GLY A 143 -0.64 5.59 0.60
C GLY A 143 0.11 4.42 1.21
N ASP A 144 -0.55 3.76 2.16
CA ASP A 144 -0.04 2.55 2.79
C ASP A 144 -0.48 1.28 2.02
N GLY A 145 0.02 0.13 2.46
CA GLY A 145 -0.34 -1.16 1.85
C GLY A 145 -1.84 -1.50 1.97
N ILE A 146 -2.54 -1.01 2.99
CA ILE A 146 -3.97 -1.28 3.20
C ILE A 146 -4.79 -0.49 2.19
N GLU A 147 -4.47 0.78 1.99
CA GLU A 147 -5.10 1.65 1.00
C GLU A 147 -4.86 1.16 -0.41
N LEU A 148 -3.63 0.71 -0.72
CA LEU A 148 -3.30 0.09 -1.99
C LEU A 148 -4.15 -1.17 -2.23
N MET A 149 -4.20 -2.09 -1.25
CA MET A 149 -5.01 -3.30 -1.38
C MET A 149 -6.51 -2.99 -1.49
N SER A 150 -7.01 -2.00 -0.75
CA SER A 150 -8.41 -1.56 -0.83
C SER A 150 -8.74 -0.99 -2.21
N MET A 151 -7.85 -0.19 -2.79
CA MET A 151 -8.00 0.35 -4.14
C MET A 151 -7.97 -0.77 -5.20
N LEU A 152 -7.04 -1.72 -5.08
CA LEU A 152 -6.93 -2.84 -6.01
C LEU A 152 -8.19 -3.71 -5.97
N VAL A 153 -8.66 -4.08 -4.77
CA VAL A 153 -9.89 -4.85 -4.61
C VAL A 153 -11.12 -4.07 -5.08
N GLY A 154 -11.18 -2.76 -4.83
CA GLY A 154 -12.24 -1.89 -5.33
C GLY A 154 -12.25 -1.78 -6.86
N SER A 155 -11.11 -1.99 -7.51
CA SER A 155 -10.97 -1.99 -8.97
C SER A 155 -11.34 -3.33 -9.60
N CYS A 156 -11.47 -4.40 -8.80
CA CYS A 156 -11.99 -5.69 -9.23
C CYS A 156 -13.53 -5.69 -9.28
N ARG A 157 -14.10 -6.61 -10.07
CA ARG A 157 -15.54 -6.92 -10.09
C ARG A 157 -15.78 -8.38 -9.72
N LYS A 158 -16.96 -8.70 -9.19
CA LYS A 158 -17.32 -10.10 -8.90
C LYS A 158 -17.50 -10.85 -10.22
N VAL A 159 -17.06 -12.12 -10.25
CA VAL A 159 -17.24 -12.99 -11.43
C VAL A 159 -18.74 -13.25 -11.68
N GLU A 160 -19.52 -13.38 -10.61
CA GLU A 160 -20.97 -13.63 -10.65
C GLU A 160 -21.77 -12.37 -11.04
N ASP A 161 -21.26 -11.18 -10.74
CA ASP A 161 -21.92 -9.90 -11.00
C ASP A 161 -20.87 -8.84 -11.42
N PRO A 162 -20.75 -8.57 -12.73
CA PRO A 162 -19.81 -7.60 -13.27
C PRO A 162 -20.00 -6.17 -12.76
N GLU A 163 -21.18 -5.82 -12.23
CA GLU A 163 -21.44 -4.48 -11.68
C GLU A 163 -21.17 -4.37 -10.18
N ALA A 164 -21.07 -5.50 -9.48
CA ALA A 164 -20.78 -5.51 -8.05
C ALA A 164 -19.29 -5.39 -7.74
N ILE A 165 -18.96 -4.43 -6.87
CA ILE A 165 -17.65 -4.32 -6.23
C ILE A 165 -17.52 -5.46 -5.20
N PRO A 166 -16.34 -6.10 -5.05
CA PRO A 166 -16.10 -7.07 -4.00
C PRO A 166 -16.34 -6.43 -2.63
N SER A 167 -17.26 -7.01 -1.86
CA SER A 167 -17.43 -6.64 -0.46
C SER A 167 -16.24 -7.19 0.32
N LEU A 168 -15.28 -6.32 0.64
CA LEU A 168 -14.42 -6.54 1.78
C LEU A 168 -15.30 -6.33 3.00
N ASP A 169 -15.54 -7.38 3.79
CA ASP A 169 -16.09 -7.21 5.13
C ASP A 169 -15.06 -6.39 5.90
N THR A 170 -15.18 -5.05 5.83
CA THR A 170 -14.54 -4.19 6.80
C THR A 170 -14.96 -4.76 8.13
N VAL A 171 -13.98 -5.11 8.97
CA VAL A 171 -14.24 -5.35 10.38
C VAL A 171 -15.01 -4.12 10.79
N ASN A 172 -16.32 -4.24 10.94
CA ASN A 172 -17.12 -3.24 11.59
C ASN A 172 -16.43 -3.14 12.94
N GLY A 173 -15.56 -2.13 13.09
CA GLY A 173 -14.98 -1.75 14.36
C GLY A 173 -16.20 -1.67 15.21
N LYS A 174 -16.33 -2.64 16.13
CA LYS A 174 -17.58 -2.90 16.85
C LYS A 174 -18.09 -1.52 17.18
N ASN A 175 -19.21 -1.11 16.57
CA ASN A 175 -19.87 0.10 17.00
C ASN A 175 -20.05 -0.19 18.48
N TRP A 176 -19.26 0.47 19.32
CA TRP A 176 -19.59 0.66 20.71
C TRP A 176 -20.85 1.50 20.61
N ARG A 177 -21.96 0.84 20.28
CA ARG A 177 -23.30 1.24 20.66
C ARG A 177 -23.13 1.29 22.16
N GLY A 178 -22.80 2.49 22.64
CA GLY A 178 -22.82 2.80 24.04
C GLY A 178 -24.17 2.28 24.50
N SER A 179 -24.16 1.18 25.26
CA SER A 179 -25.34 0.86 26.03
C SER A 179 -25.61 2.13 26.81
N GLY A 180 -26.82 2.66 26.67
CA GLY A 180 -27.21 3.94 27.24
C GLY A 180 -26.89 3.94 28.73
N ARG A 181 -25.69 4.42 29.07
CA ARG A 181 -25.21 4.47 30.43
C ARG A 181 -25.78 5.76 30.94
N LYS A 182 -26.90 5.62 31.65
CA LYS A 182 -27.58 6.69 32.36
C LYS A 182 -26.53 7.63 32.94
N TRP A 183 -26.65 8.90 32.58
CA TRP A 183 -25.88 10.05 33.04
C TRP A 183 -25.86 10.11 34.56
N LYS A 184 -24.95 9.37 35.21
CA LYS A 184 -24.71 9.45 36.66
C LYS A 184 -23.26 9.24 37.09
N ASP A 185 -22.30 9.14 36.16
CA ASP A 185 -20.91 8.86 36.57
C ASP A 185 -19.85 9.61 35.75
N CYS A 186 -19.93 10.95 35.74
CA CYS A 186 -18.86 11.80 35.19
C CYS A 186 -17.48 11.49 35.83
N ARG A 187 -17.47 11.06 37.09
CA ARG A 187 -16.25 10.67 37.81
C ARG A 187 -15.61 9.41 37.21
N GLY A 188 -16.41 8.42 36.81
CA GLY A 188 -15.94 7.21 36.14
C GLY A 188 -15.34 7.48 34.75
N ILE A 189 -15.95 8.38 33.97
CA ILE A 189 -15.42 8.80 32.66
C ILE A 189 -14.10 9.57 32.84
N LEU A 190 -14.06 10.53 33.77
CA LEU A 190 -12.85 11.31 34.06
C LEU A 190 -11.70 10.43 34.56
N MET A 191 -11.97 9.49 35.47
CA MET A 191 -10.98 8.51 35.93
C MET A 191 -10.52 7.58 34.81
N GLY A 192 -11.42 7.21 33.89
CA GLY A 192 -11.07 6.46 32.68
C GLY A 192 -10.14 7.24 31.75
N LEU A 193 -10.44 8.51 31.48
CA LEU A 193 -9.59 9.39 30.69
C LEU A 193 -8.24 9.63 31.36
N LEU A 194 -8.22 9.88 32.67
CA LEU A 194 -6.99 10.04 33.45
C LEU A 194 -6.13 8.78 33.39
N LYS A 195 -6.74 7.60 33.55
CA LYS A 195 -6.04 6.32 33.43
C LYS A 195 -5.49 6.10 32.02
N MET A 196 -6.25 6.45 30.98
CA MET A 196 -5.75 6.40 29.59
C MET A 196 -4.58 7.34 29.37
N VAL A 197 -4.64 8.58 29.86
CA VAL A 197 -3.55 9.56 29.77
C VAL A 197 -2.32 9.06 30.52
N LEU A 198 -2.47 8.56 31.75
CA LEU A 198 -1.35 8.03 32.54
C LEU A 198 -0.73 6.80 31.89
N LEU A 199 -1.53 5.87 31.36
CA LEU A 199 -1.00 4.72 30.63
C LEU A 199 -0.24 5.15 29.38
N ASN A 200 -0.83 6.04 28.56
CA ASN A 200 -0.15 6.59 27.39
C ASN A 200 1.15 7.32 27.78
N LEU A 201 1.15 8.09 28.87
CA LEU A 201 2.34 8.77 29.37
C LEU A 201 3.43 7.78 29.75
N VAL A 202 3.08 6.70 30.48
CA VAL A 202 4.03 5.63 30.84
C VAL A 202 4.57 4.95 29.59
N PHE A 203 3.73 4.63 28.60
CA PHE A 203 4.17 4.05 27.33
C PHE A 203 5.09 5.00 26.54
N CYS A 204 4.75 6.28 26.45
CA CYS A 204 5.59 7.28 25.79
C CYS A 204 6.94 7.43 26.51
N LEU A 205 6.94 7.47 27.84
CA LEU A 205 8.16 7.56 28.63
C LEU A 205 9.02 6.30 28.46
N GLU A 206 8.42 5.11 28.52
CA GLU A 206 9.09 3.83 28.27
C GLU A 206 9.67 3.76 26.85
N LEU A 207 8.94 4.24 25.85
CA LEU A 207 9.40 4.31 24.47
C LEU A 207 10.61 5.25 24.36
N VAL A 208 10.54 6.46 24.92
CA VAL A 208 11.65 7.42 24.91
C VAL A 208 12.88 6.86 25.65
N LEU A 209 12.68 6.26 26.83
CA LEU A 209 13.74 5.61 27.59
C LEU A 209 14.39 4.48 26.78
N ARG A 210 13.60 3.63 26.13
CA ARG A 210 14.12 2.56 25.28
C ARG A 210 14.85 3.10 24.06
N SER A 211 14.30 4.08 23.36
CA SER A 211 14.94 4.68 22.19
C SER A 211 16.26 5.38 22.52
N LEU A 212 16.40 5.95 23.73
CA LEU A 212 17.62 6.65 24.14
C LEU A 212 18.67 5.73 24.80
N TRP A 213 18.25 4.71 25.56
CA TRP A 213 19.17 3.86 26.33
C TRP A 213 19.35 2.44 25.79
N VAL A 214 18.39 1.91 25.04
CA VAL A 214 18.44 0.55 24.51
C VAL A 214 18.85 0.63 23.05
N GLY A 215 20.15 0.49 22.81
CA GLY A 215 20.64 0.26 21.46
C GLY A 215 20.03 -1.02 20.88
N ASP A 216 19.69 -1.00 19.60
CA ASP A 216 19.19 -2.18 18.91
C ASP A 216 20.23 -3.29 18.97
N ARG A 217 19.78 -4.49 19.33
CA ARG A 217 20.64 -5.68 19.24
C ARG A 217 20.95 -5.93 17.77
N LYS A 218 22.21 -6.22 17.46
CA LYS A 218 22.57 -6.75 16.14
C LYS A 218 21.86 -8.09 15.94
N THR A 219 20.84 -8.09 15.09
CA THR A 219 20.12 -9.29 14.68
C THR A 219 20.64 -9.78 13.35
N VAL A 220 20.22 -10.98 12.91
CA VAL A 220 20.58 -11.54 11.60
C VAL A 220 20.07 -10.64 10.44
N ILE A 221 19.09 -9.77 10.71
CA ILE A 221 18.55 -8.79 9.76
C ILE A 221 19.18 -7.40 9.87
N SER A 222 20.05 -7.16 10.86
CA SER A 222 20.75 -5.88 11.03
C SER A 222 21.94 -5.82 10.08
N GLY A 223 21.85 -4.99 9.04
CA GLY A 223 22.98 -4.65 8.18
C GLY A 223 23.80 -3.49 8.73
N GLY A 224 25.07 -3.39 8.34
CA GLY A 224 25.91 -2.22 8.62
C GLY A 224 25.72 -1.13 7.55
N ASP A 225 26.48 -0.03 7.67
CA ASP A 225 26.43 1.06 6.69
C ASP A 225 26.79 0.57 5.28
N GLY A 226 26.08 1.06 4.25
CA GLY A 226 26.33 0.73 2.85
C GLY A 226 25.60 -0.51 2.34
N VAL A 227 24.91 -1.28 3.20
CA VAL A 227 24.06 -2.40 2.76
C VAL A 227 22.88 -1.93 1.92
N GLU A 228 22.52 -0.65 2.01
CA GLU A 228 21.47 -0.03 1.22
C GLU A 228 21.76 -0.11 -0.28
N LEU A 229 23.05 -0.10 -0.66
CA LEU A 229 23.53 -0.17 -2.04
C LEU A 229 23.70 -1.59 -2.56
N TRP A 230 23.52 -2.61 -1.71
CA TRP A 230 23.73 -4.00 -2.12
C TRP A 230 22.57 -4.50 -2.97
N PRO A 231 22.86 -5.38 -3.96
CA PRO A 231 21.83 -6.06 -4.73
C PRO A 231 20.84 -6.74 -3.78
N ARG A 232 19.55 -6.54 -4.04
CA ARG A 232 18.49 -7.17 -3.23
C ARG A 232 18.21 -8.56 -3.78
N LYS A 233 17.64 -9.38 -2.91
CA LYS A 233 17.11 -10.68 -3.28
C LYS A 233 15.74 -10.84 -2.65
N VAL A 234 14.75 -11.07 -3.50
CA VAL A 234 13.39 -11.34 -3.08
C VAL A 234 13.20 -12.85 -3.08
N ALA A 235 12.60 -13.35 -2.00
CA ALA A 235 12.19 -14.75 -1.89
C ALA A 235 10.69 -14.78 -1.63
N THR A 236 9.98 -15.66 -2.32
CA THR A 236 8.54 -15.83 -2.17
C THR A 236 8.26 -17.03 -1.26
N ALA A 237 7.28 -16.86 -0.37
CA ALA A 237 6.69 -17.95 0.40
C ALA A 237 5.22 -18.07 0.02
N HIS A 238 4.77 -19.29 -0.28
CA HIS A 238 3.38 -19.55 -0.61
C HIS A 238 2.61 -19.98 0.64
N PHE A 239 1.47 -19.34 0.85
CA PHE A 239 0.54 -19.73 1.89
C PHE A 239 -0.77 -20.13 1.24
N LEU A 240 -1.27 -21.31 1.61
CA LEU A 240 -2.60 -21.73 1.21
C LEU A 240 -3.63 -20.94 2.03
N MET A 241 -4.72 -20.54 1.38
CA MET A 241 -5.80 -19.82 2.07
C MET A 241 -6.47 -20.70 3.15
N GLU A 242 -6.44 -22.02 2.98
CA GLU A 242 -6.86 -23.00 3.98
C GLU A 242 -6.00 -22.91 5.25
N ASP A 243 -4.68 -22.79 5.11
CA ASP A 243 -3.74 -22.72 6.23
C ASP A 243 -3.95 -21.43 7.04
N MET A 244 -4.24 -20.32 6.36
CA MET A 244 -4.60 -19.06 7.01
C MET A 244 -5.87 -19.20 7.88
N LYS A 245 -6.83 -20.06 7.48
CA LYS A 245 -8.02 -20.33 8.30
C LYS A 245 -7.69 -21.17 9.53
N VAL A 246 -6.71 -22.08 9.45
CA VAL A 246 -6.24 -22.86 10.61
C VAL A 246 -5.59 -21.94 11.63
N VAL A 247 -4.72 -21.02 11.20
CA VAL A 247 -4.13 -19.99 12.06
C VAL A 247 -5.22 -19.13 12.72
N LYS A 248 -6.22 -18.70 11.94
CA LYS A 248 -7.39 -17.96 12.46
C LYS A 248 -8.15 -18.73 13.54
N LYS A 249 -8.29 -20.06 13.42
CA LYS A 249 -8.93 -20.91 14.43
C LYS A 249 -8.08 -21.08 15.69
N ALA A 250 -6.75 -21.12 15.54
CA ALA A 250 -5.82 -21.28 16.65
C ALA A 250 -5.64 -20.01 17.49
N ILE A 251 -5.80 -18.82 16.87
CA ILE A 251 -5.67 -17.53 17.56
C ILE A 251 -7.04 -17.09 18.09
N ALA A 252 -7.22 -17.18 19.41
CA ALA A 252 -8.41 -16.64 20.07
C ALA A 252 -8.55 -15.13 19.78
N ASN A 253 -9.74 -14.69 19.34
CA ASN A 253 -10.10 -13.31 18.97
C ASN A 253 -9.56 -12.77 17.63
N ALA A 254 -9.12 -13.63 16.70
CA ALA A 254 -8.80 -13.18 15.33
C ALA A 254 -10.02 -12.60 14.59
N VAL A 255 -9.77 -11.58 13.76
CA VAL A 255 -10.76 -10.84 12.98
C VAL A 255 -11.62 -11.77 12.10
N LYS A 256 -12.96 -11.62 12.19
CA LYS A 256 -13.95 -12.49 11.55
C LYS A 256 -14.22 -12.05 10.10
N PHE A 257 -13.61 -12.71 9.12
CA PHE A 257 -14.11 -12.74 7.73
C PHE A 257 -15.07 -13.94 7.58
N GLU A 258 -16.35 -13.71 7.35
CA GLU A 258 -17.38 -14.74 7.10
C GLU A 258 -18.06 -14.43 5.77
N ARG A 259 -17.57 -15.01 4.67
CA ARG A 259 -18.36 -15.05 3.43
C ARG A 259 -19.25 -16.29 3.47
N ARG A 260 -20.56 -16.08 3.50
CA ARG A 260 -21.59 -17.07 3.20
C ARG A 260 -21.55 -17.31 1.69
N LEU A 261 -20.82 -18.33 1.23
CA LEU A 261 -21.00 -18.89 -0.11
C LEU A 261 -22.04 -20.00 0.04
N SER A 262 -23.27 -19.70 -0.34
CA SER A 262 -24.25 -20.72 -0.70
C SER A 262 -23.82 -21.33 -2.03
N SER A 263 -23.66 -22.65 -2.01
CA SER A 263 -23.36 -23.52 -3.14
C SER A 263 -24.23 -23.22 -4.36
N CYS A 264 -23.60 -23.03 -5.54
CA CYS A 264 -23.85 -23.74 -6.81
C CYS A 264 -22.92 -23.22 -7.90
#